data_AF-A0A074V7A3-F1
#
_entry.id   AF-A0A074V7A3-F1
#
_cell.length_a   1.000
_cell.length_b   1.000
_cell.length_c   1.000
_cell.angle_alpha   90.00
_cell.angle_beta   90.00
_cell.angle_gamma   90.00
#
_symmetry.space_group_name_H-M   'P 1'
#
loop_
_entity.id
_entity.type
_entity.pdbx_description
1 polymer ?
#
loop_
_entity_poly.entity_id
_entity_poly.type
_entity_poly.pdbx_seq_one_letter_code
_entity_poly.pdbx_strand_id
1 'polypeptide(L)' 'MPYSRRFYIKTPENVNNYGVAYAIKTASGIITGESNCDGHMHTVQTSQPEQIEVSYLVQTEIGM' A
#
# COMPACT_ATOMS: atom_id res chain seq x y z
N MET A 1 18.41 14.32 3.47
CA MET A 1 17.12 13.87 4.07
C MET A 1 16.59 12.75 3.19
N PRO A 2 16.16 11.60 3.75
CA PRO A 2 15.65 10.50 2.93
C PRO A 2 14.40 10.93 2.16
N TYR A 3 14.27 10.50 0.90
CA TYR A 3 13.06 10.70 0.12
C TYR A 3 12.00 9.76 0.68
N SER A 4 10.85 10.30 1.10
CA SER A 4 9.82 9.51 1.75
C SER A 4 8.44 9.70 1.13
N ARG A 5 7.67 8.62 1.09
CA ARG A 5 6.30 8.64 0.57
C ARG A 5 5.40 7.75 1.44
N ARG A 6 4.17 8.22 1.65
CA ARG A 6 3.10 7.47 2.32
C ARG A 6 2.01 7.14 1.32
N PHE A 7 1.45 5.95 1.46
CA PHE A 7 0.35 5.44 0.65
C PHE A 7 -0.82 5.05 1.55
N TYR A 8 -2.02 5.17 1.01
CA TYR A 8 -3.24 4.69 1.65
C TYR A 8 -4.16 4.11 0.59
N ILE A 9 -4.85 3.04 0.96
CA ILE A 9 -5.80 2.34 0.10
C ILE A 9 -7.18 2.93 0.37
N LYS A 10 -7.77 3.54 -0.66
CA LYS A 10 -9.13 4.08 -0.61
C LYS A 10 -10.08 3.15 -1.35
N THR A 11 -11.10 2.70 -0.65
CA THR A 11 -12.15 1.82 -1.15
C THR A 11 -13.52 2.51 -1.07
N PRO A 12 -14.54 2.03 -1.80
CA PRO A 12 -15.93 2.41 -1.56
C PRO A 12 -16.39 2.07 -0.13
N GLU A 13 -17.44 2.72 0.37
CA GLU A 13 -17.93 2.58 1.77
C GLU A 13 -18.23 1.14 2.20
N ASN A 14 -18.56 0.25 1.26
CA ASN A 14 -18.92 -1.15 1.54
C ASN A 14 -17.75 -2.13 1.36
N VAL A 15 -16.54 -1.63 1.12
CA VAL A 15 -15.37 -2.46 0.85
C VAL A 15 -14.33 -2.19 1.92
N ASN A 16 -13.98 -3.23 2.67
CA ASN A 16 -13.00 -3.11 3.75
C ASN A 16 -11.61 -2.76 3.20
N ASN A 17 -11.00 -1.70 3.74
CA ASN A 17 -9.62 -1.31 3.45
C ASN A 17 -8.63 -1.74 4.56
N TYR A 18 -9.10 -2.40 5.62
CA TYR A 18 -8.27 -3.03 6.65
C TYR A 18 -7.78 -4.41 6.20
N GLY A 19 -6.51 -4.73 6.48
CA GLY A 19 -5.95 -6.04 6.17
C GLY A 19 -5.70 -6.28 4.68
N VAL A 20 -5.74 -5.23 3.85
CA VAL A 20 -5.49 -5.34 2.42
C VAL A 20 -3.99 -5.56 2.21
N ALA A 21 -3.65 -6.72 1.67
CA ALA A 21 -2.27 -7.06 1.36
C ALA A 21 -1.74 -6.18 0.22
N TYR A 22 -0.48 -5.74 0.37
CA TYR A 22 0.22 -4.95 -0.63
C TYR A 22 1.69 -5.32 -0.75
N ALA A 23 2.27 -4.90 -1.87
CA ALA A 23 3.69 -4.92 -2.14
C ALA A 23 4.13 -3.56 -2.73
N ILE A 24 5.28 -3.07 -2.27
CA ILE A 24 5.94 -1.89 -2.82
C ILE A 24 7.32 -2.30 -3.28
N LYS A 25 7.56 -2.21 -4.58
CA LYS A 25 8.84 -2.52 -5.21
C LYS A 25 9.65 -1.25 -5.40
N THR A 26 10.86 -1.25 -4.85
CA THR A 26 11.90 -0.23 -5.03
C THR A 26 13.09 -0.85 -5.77
N ALA A 27 14.08 -0.05 -6.13
CA ALA A 27 15.35 -0.52 -6.68
C ALA A 27 16.15 -1.35 -5.66
N SER A 28 15.90 -1.14 -4.36
CA SER A 28 16.57 -1.84 -3.26
C SER A 28 15.89 -3.14 -2.83
N GLY A 29 14.62 -3.36 -3.19
CA GLY A 29 13.90 -4.57 -2.82
C GLY A 29 12.38 -4.45 -2.88
N ILE A 30 11.70 -5.33 -2.15
CA ILE A 30 10.24 -5.38 -2.05
C ILE A 30 9.84 -5.26 -0.60
N ILE A 31 8.96 -4.31 -0.30
CA ILE A 31 8.32 -4.13 1.01
C ILE A 31 6.90 -4.70 0.91
N THR A 32 6.58 -5.69 1.72
CA THR A 32 5.22 -6.25 1.80
C THR A 32 4.57 -5.94 3.13
N GLY A 33 3.24 -5.95 3.17
CA GLY A 33 2.50 -5.75 4.40
C GLY A 33 1.00 -5.72 4.18
N GLU A 34 0.28 -5.40 5.25
CA GLU A 34 -1.18 -5.22 5.25
C GLU A 34 -1.51 -3.80 5.69
N SER A 35 -2.60 -3.25 5.14
CA SER A 35 -3.09 -1.93 5.52
C SER A 35 -3.73 -1.93 6.91
N ASN A 36 -3.60 -0.82 7.63
CA ASN A 36 -4.26 -0.65 8.93
C ASN A 36 -5.77 -0.32 8.78
N CYS A 37 -6.46 -0.08 9.90
CA CYS A 37 -7.90 0.19 9.93
C CYS A 37 -8.34 1.44 9.13
N ASP A 38 -7.41 2.34 8.83
CA ASP A 38 -7.66 3.55 8.02
C ASP A 38 -7.15 3.40 6.58
N GLY A 39 -6.72 2.19 6.20
CA GLY A 39 -6.15 1.89 4.88
C GLY A 39 -4.68 2.32 4.70
N HIS A 40 -3.99 2.78 5.75
CA HIS A 40 -2.60 3.21 5.65
C HIS A 40 -1.63 2.05 5.47
N MET A 41 -0.66 2.26 4.57
CA MET A 41 0.46 1.36 4.30
C MET A 41 1.75 1.84 4.97
N HIS A 42 2.81 1.03 4.95
CA HIS A 42 4.14 1.42 5.43
C HIS A 42 4.65 2.68 4.72
N THR A 43 5.37 3.53 5.46
CA THR A 43 6.09 4.66 4.87
C THR A 43 7.32 4.12 4.13
N VAL A 44 7.41 4.43 2.84
CA VAL A 44 8.58 4.08 2.04
C VAL A 44 9.62 5.17 2.21
N GLN A 45 10.87 4.76 2.43
CA GLN A 45 12.01 5.67 2.53
C GLN A 45 13.13 5.16 1.64
N THR A 46 13.66 6.05 0.80
CA THR A 46 14.75 5.74 -0.14
C THR A 46 15.90 6.72 0.05
N SER A 47 17.12 6.28 -0.24
CA SER A 47 18.32 7.11 -0.12
C SER A 47 18.45 8.14 -1.25
N GLN A 48 17.78 7.91 -2.38
CA GLN A 48 17.79 8.75 -3.58
C GLN A 48 16.42 8.74 -4.28
N PRO A 49 16.13 9.70 -5.17
CA PRO A 49 14.91 9.67 -5.99
C PRO A 49 14.90 8.44 -6.89
N GLU A 50 13.78 7.72 -6.91
CA GLU A 50 13.61 6.55 -7.76
C GLU A 50 12.13 6.35 -8.13
N GLN A 51 11.88 5.57 -9.17
CA GLN A 51 10.53 5.09 -9.49
C GLN A 51 10.22 3.88 -8.60
N ILE A 52 9.00 3.84 -8.09
CA ILE A 52 8.50 2.73 -7.28
C ILE A 52 7.20 2.21 -7.87
N GLU A 53 6.99 0.91 -7.74
CA GLU A 53 5.77 0.23 -8.16
C GLU A 53 4.99 -0.18 -6.91
N VAL A 54 3.70 0.15 -6.88
CA VAL A 54 2.81 -0.19 -5.76
C VAL A 54 1.72 -1.11 -6.30
N SER A 55 1.63 -2.31 -5.71
CA SER A 55 0.62 -3.31 -6.04
C SER A 55 -0.18 -3.65 -4.78
N TYR A 56 -1.49 -3.80 -4.91
CA TYR A 56 -2.38 -4.18 -3.81
C TYR A 56 -3.52 -5.04 -4.34
N LEU A 57 -4.09 -5.88 -3.49
CA LEU A 57 -5.21 -6.75 -3.84
C LEU A 57 -6.38 -6.50 -2.88
N VAL A 58 -7.43 -5.83 -3.36
CA VAL A 58 -8.71 -5.75 -2.67
C VAL A 58 -9.60 -6.88 -3.20
N GLN A 59 -10.02 -7.77 -2.32
CA GLN A 59 -11.06 -8.76 -2.60
C GLN A 59 -12.35 -8.30 -1.92
N THR A 60 -13.44 -8.30 -2.67
CA THR A 60 -14.77 -7.98 -2.15
C THR A 60 -15.77 -8.94 -2.77
N GLU A 61 -16.80 -9.30 -2.02
CA GLU A 61 -17.90 -10.11 -2.53
C GLU A 61 -18.89 -9.19 -3.26
N ILE A 62 -19.31 -9.61 -4.45
CA ILE A 62 -20.41 -8.95 -5.16
C ILE A 62 -21.69 -9.71 -4.78
N GLY A 63 -22.54 -9.09 -3.95
CA GLY A 63 -23.93 -9.52 -3.74
C GLY A 63 -24.37 -9.66 -2.28
N MET A 64 -25.60 -9.23 -2.01
CA MET A 64 -26.71 -10.18 -1.89
C MET A 64 -27.62 -9.99 -3.09
#